data_AF-A0AAD5L923-F1
#
_entry.id   AF-A0AAD5L923-F1
#
_cell.length_a   1.000
_cell.length_b   1.000
_cell.length_c   1.000
_cell.angle_alpha   90.00
_cell.angle_beta   90.00
_cell.angle_gamma   90.00
#
_symmetry.space_group_name_H-M   'P 1'
#
loop_
_entity.id
_entity.type
_entity.pdbx_description
1 polymer ?
#
loop_
_entity_poly.entity_id
_entity_poly.type
_entity_poly.pdbx_seq_one_letter_code
_entity_poly.pdbx_strand_id
1 'polypeptide(L)'
;MGTTHSHHHHGHHESEWKGPFSDEEYDCLVKSYTDVVAAKDGASPQERLQRFFSLPIAVEVPAEWQQGLAMLGASFVELCKHTQEQQGEPSASAALTLNDFVRGIAQCTRASSQAILRALFRLFASDKNGVYLSEDEVHTMLYACLVMANDRLAENEPKQLVQMTRKLADAALPVPLPVGSGTTTTRQLSIDDVMRWTGNQVPLLYSTFSSWVTKRCFGRLARLSYNPPELSHPSDILSL
;
A
#
# COMPACT_ATOMS: atom_id res chain seq x y z
N MET A 1 -50.16 -12.58 -36.05
CA MET A 1 -50.18 -11.32 -35.28
C MET A 1 -49.65 -11.63 -33.90
N GLY A 2 -48.48 -11.11 -33.55
CA GLY A 2 -47.87 -11.38 -32.25
C GLY A 2 -46.49 -10.74 -32.18
N THR A 3 -46.43 -9.56 -31.60
CA THR A 3 -45.20 -9.01 -31.02
C THR A 3 -45.56 -8.23 -29.76
N THR A 4 -45.35 -8.88 -28.63
CA THR A 4 -45.17 -8.24 -27.32
C THR A 4 -43.83 -7.51 -27.34
N HIS A 5 -43.84 -6.18 -27.37
CA HIS A 5 -42.63 -5.39 -27.10
C HIS A 5 -42.54 -5.13 -25.59
N SER A 6 -41.55 -5.78 -24.99
CA SER A 6 -41.09 -5.61 -23.63
C SER A 6 -40.56 -4.19 -23.41
N HIS A 7 -40.91 -3.62 -22.25
CA HIS A 7 -40.35 -2.39 -21.72
C HIS A 7 -38.81 -2.46 -21.64
N HIS A 8 -38.13 -1.48 -22.23
CA HIS A 8 -36.77 -1.12 -21.86
C HIS A 8 -36.82 -0.19 -20.65
N HIS A 9 -36.45 -0.71 -19.49
CA HIS A 9 -35.92 0.11 -18.41
C HIS A 9 -34.48 0.50 -18.78
N HIS A 10 -34.31 1.71 -19.32
CA HIS A 10 -33.03 2.40 -19.31
C HIS A 10 -32.87 3.07 -17.94
N GLY A 11 -32.19 2.38 -17.03
CA GLY A 11 -31.69 2.96 -15.79
C GLY A 11 -30.24 3.39 -15.98
N HIS A 12 -29.96 4.66 -15.70
CA HIS A 12 -28.64 5.27 -15.60
C HIS A 12 -27.69 4.44 -14.72
N HIS A 13 -26.82 3.65 -15.32
CA HIS A 13 -25.52 3.29 -14.73
C HIS A 13 -24.50 4.26 -15.30
N GLU A 14 -24.21 5.35 -14.58
CA GLU A 14 -22.87 5.94 -14.71
C GLU A 14 -21.87 4.82 -14.42
N SER A 15 -20.93 4.63 -15.33
CA SER A 15 -20.10 3.44 -15.48
C SER A 15 -19.39 3.03 -14.18
N GLU A 16 -19.95 2.03 -13.50
CA GLU A 16 -19.35 1.41 -12.34
C GLU A 16 -18.12 0.62 -12.78
N TRP A 17 -16.92 1.02 -12.32
CA TRP A 17 -15.69 0.36 -12.72
C TRP A 17 -15.41 -0.82 -11.79
N LYS A 18 -15.65 -2.03 -12.31
CA LYS A 18 -15.37 -3.29 -11.61
C LYS A 18 -13.89 -3.68 -11.63
N GLY A 19 -13.17 -3.29 -12.66
CA GLY A 19 -11.76 -3.64 -12.82
C GLY A 19 -11.51 -5.14 -13.01
N PRO A 20 -10.30 -5.64 -12.65
CA PRO A 20 -9.88 -7.03 -12.86
C PRO A 20 -10.42 -8.02 -11.80
N PHE A 21 -11.49 -7.66 -11.09
CA PHE A 21 -12.06 -8.46 -10.01
C PHE A 21 -13.23 -9.32 -10.51
N SER A 22 -13.43 -10.48 -9.89
CA SER A 22 -14.67 -11.28 -10.03
C SER A 22 -15.87 -10.56 -9.40
N ASP A 23 -17.11 -11.02 -9.64
CA ASP A 23 -18.30 -10.41 -9.04
C ASP A 23 -18.24 -10.48 -7.51
N GLU A 24 -17.88 -11.64 -6.96
CA GLU A 24 -17.76 -11.86 -5.52
C GLU A 24 -16.69 -10.95 -4.88
N GLU A 25 -15.54 -10.78 -5.54
CA GLU A 25 -14.48 -9.89 -5.07
C GLU A 25 -14.93 -8.43 -5.12
N TYR A 26 -15.59 -8.03 -6.20
CA TYR A 26 -16.10 -6.66 -6.34
C TYR A 26 -17.15 -6.33 -5.26
N ASP A 27 -18.13 -7.20 -5.06
CA ASP A 27 -19.15 -7.04 -4.01
C ASP A 27 -18.51 -6.91 -2.62
N CYS A 28 -17.42 -7.64 -2.38
CA CYS A 28 -16.65 -7.51 -1.14
C CYS A 28 -15.97 -6.14 -1.01
N LEU A 29 -15.41 -5.59 -2.09
CA LEU A 29 -14.83 -4.24 -2.09
C LEU A 29 -15.89 -3.17 -1.84
N VAL A 30 -17.04 -3.28 -2.51
CA VAL A 30 -18.19 -2.37 -2.32
C VAL A 30 -18.63 -2.40 -0.87
N LYS A 31 -18.79 -3.60 -0.30
CA LYS A 31 -19.15 -3.77 1.11
C LYS A 31 -18.11 -3.16 2.04
N SER A 32 -16.82 -3.49 1.87
CA SER A 32 -15.73 -2.96 2.70
C SER A 32 -15.68 -1.43 2.67
N TYR A 33 -15.78 -0.83 1.48
CA TYR A 33 -15.83 0.63 1.33
C TYR A 33 -17.06 1.23 2.03
N THR A 34 -18.24 0.66 1.78
CA THR A 34 -19.51 1.16 2.32
C THR A 34 -19.55 1.05 3.84
N ASP A 35 -19.10 -0.07 4.41
CA ASP A 35 -19.04 -0.29 5.85
C ASP A 35 -18.11 0.76 6.52
N VAL A 36 -16.94 1.03 5.92
CA VAL A 36 -16.00 2.05 6.43
C VAL A 36 -16.60 3.45 6.32
N VAL A 37 -17.24 3.80 5.19
CA VAL A 37 -17.83 5.13 4.93
C VAL A 37 -19.15 5.36 5.66
N ALA A 38 -19.87 4.31 6.08
CA ALA A 38 -21.13 4.40 6.81
C ALA A 38 -21.00 4.25 8.35
N ALA A 39 -19.84 3.82 8.86
CA ALA A 39 -19.56 3.73 10.29
C ALA A 39 -19.91 5.02 11.08
N LYS A 40 -20.53 4.87 12.25
CA LYS A 40 -21.02 5.98 13.08
C LYS A 40 -20.13 6.17 14.31
N ASP A 41 -18.91 6.63 14.09
CA ASP A 41 -17.89 6.85 15.13
C ASP A 41 -17.52 8.33 15.33
N GLY A 42 -18.26 9.25 14.68
CA GLY A 42 -18.01 10.70 14.74
C GLY A 42 -16.90 11.20 13.82
N ALA A 43 -16.18 10.32 13.12
CA ALA A 43 -15.16 10.70 12.16
C ALA A 43 -15.73 10.87 10.74
N SER A 44 -15.11 11.75 9.96
CA SER A 44 -15.44 11.91 8.54
C SER A 44 -15.19 10.61 7.76
N PRO A 45 -15.87 10.38 6.63
CA PRO A 45 -15.61 9.22 5.77
C PRO A 45 -14.13 9.09 5.36
N GLN A 46 -13.46 10.22 5.10
CA GLN A 46 -12.06 10.25 4.72
C GLN A 46 -11.15 9.79 5.87
N GLU A 47 -11.34 10.30 7.08
CA GLU A 47 -10.56 9.86 8.25
C GLU A 47 -10.75 8.36 8.53
N ARG A 48 -11.95 7.84 8.32
CA ARG A 48 -12.22 6.40 8.48
C ARG A 48 -11.50 5.55 7.44
N LEU A 49 -11.47 5.98 6.19
CA LEU A 49 -10.67 5.34 5.13
C LEU A 49 -9.17 5.40 5.43
N GLN A 50 -8.67 6.52 5.97
CA GLN A 50 -7.28 6.65 6.40
C GLN A 50 -6.95 5.68 7.54
N ARG A 51 -7.81 5.60 8.57
CA ARG A 51 -7.65 4.62 9.67
C ARG A 51 -7.74 3.19 9.19
N PHE A 52 -8.54 2.92 8.16
CA PHE A 52 -8.67 1.58 7.60
C PHE A 52 -7.34 1.05 7.03
N PHE A 53 -6.47 1.94 6.53
CA PHE A 53 -5.14 1.62 6.02
C PHE A 53 -3.99 2.04 6.96
N SER A 54 -4.27 2.35 8.23
CA SER A 54 -3.21 2.64 9.19
C SER A 54 -2.60 1.36 9.78
N LEU A 55 -1.35 1.49 10.21
CA LEU A 55 -0.64 0.46 10.97
C LEU A 55 -0.60 0.83 12.46
N PRO A 56 -0.57 -0.16 13.37
CA PRO A 56 -0.25 0.11 14.76
C PRO A 56 1.20 0.61 14.87
N ILE A 57 1.40 1.70 15.63
CA ILE A 57 2.72 2.29 15.87
C ILE A 57 3.11 2.00 17.33
N ALA A 58 4.18 1.24 17.53
CA ALA A 58 4.73 0.97 18.85
C ALA A 58 5.52 2.17 19.38
N VAL A 59 5.57 2.35 20.69
CA VAL A 59 6.27 3.50 21.33
C VAL A 59 7.78 3.43 21.12
N GLU A 60 8.31 2.23 20.90
CA GLU A 60 9.73 1.96 20.65
C GLU A 60 10.19 2.36 19.24
N VAL A 61 9.25 2.70 18.35
CA VAL A 61 9.57 3.18 17.00
C VAL A 61 10.23 4.56 17.09
N PRO A 62 11.37 4.81 16.44
CA PRO A 62 12.01 6.12 16.40
C PRO A 62 11.06 7.22 15.92
N ALA A 63 11.12 8.39 16.56
CA ALA A 63 10.19 9.49 16.33
C ALA A 63 10.17 9.97 14.87
N GLU A 64 11.34 9.94 14.23
CA GLU A 64 11.55 10.24 12.81
C GLU A 64 10.70 9.36 11.87
N TRP A 65 10.43 8.10 12.24
CA TRP A 65 9.63 7.17 11.41
C TRP A 65 8.15 7.23 11.75
N GLN A 66 7.80 7.61 12.98
CA GLN A 66 6.40 7.65 13.44
C GLN A 66 5.54 8.55 12.57
N GLN A 67 6.07 9.70 12.13
CA GLN A 67 5.33 10.60 11.25
C GLN A 67 5.00 9.94 9.90
N GLY A 68 5.97 9.30 9.26
CA GLY A 68 5.75 8.60 7.99
C GLY A 68 4.74 7.45 8.13
N LEU A 69 4.81 6.69 9.24
CA LEU A 69 3.85 5.62 9.53
C LEU A 69 2.44 6.15 9.79
N ALA A 70 2.31 7.27 10.52
CA ALA A 70 1.03 7.90 10.80
C ALA A 70 0.36 8.43 9.53
N MET A 71 1.15 8.87 8.56
CA MET A 71 0.67 9.38 7.27
C MET A 71 0.29 8.29 6.28
N LEU A 72 0.65 7.02 6.51
CA LEU A 72 0.43 5.92 5.57
C LEU A 72 -1.02 5.83 5.06
N GLY A 73 -1.99 5.93 5.98
CA GLY A 73 -3.41 5.89 5.62
C GLY A 73 -3.84 7.04 4.71
N ALA A 74 -3.31 8.24 4.95
CA ALA A 74 -3.54 9.40 4.09
C ALA A 74 -2.87 9.22 2.73
N SER A 75 -1.61 8.78 2.69
CA SER A 75 -0.90 8.47 1.44
C SER A 75 -1.63 7.42 0.61
N PHE A 76 -2.24 6.41 1.25
CA PHE A 76 -3.00 5.38 0.55
C PHE A 76 -4.29 5.91 -0.08
N VAL A 77 -5.01 6.78 0.63
CA VAL A 77 -6.20 7.45 0.08
C VAL A 77 -5.83 8.33 -1.11
N GLU A 78 -4.73 9.08 -1.03
CA GLU A 78 -4.26 9.91 -2.14
C GLU A 78 -3.77 9.04 -3.32
N LEU A 79 -3.07 7.94 -3.06
CA LEU A 79 -2.70 6.96 -4.10
C LEU A 79 -3.93 6.50 -4.89
N CYS A 80 -5.02 6.14 -4.21
CA CYS A 80 -6.24 5.69 -4.87
C CYS A 80 -6.86 6.76 -5.79
N LYS A 81 -6.79 8.04 -5.41
CA LYS A 81 -7.26 9.16 -6.25
C LYS A 81 -6.38 9.34 -7.49
N HIS A 82 -5.06 9.26 -7.32
CA HIS A 82 -4.10 9.50 -8.40
C HIS A 82 -3.98 8.34 -9.40
N THR A 83 -4.51 7.14 -9.09
CA THR A 83 -4.61 6.04 -10.08
C THR A 83 -5.40 6.46 -11.32
N GLN A 84 -6.33 7.41 -11.21
CA GLN A 84 -7.13 7.94 -12.32
C GLN A 84 -6.31 8.84 -13.27
N GLU A 85 -5.36 9.61 -12.75
CA GLU A 85 -4.58 10.57 -13.53
C GLU A 85 -3.63 9.90 -14.53
N GLN A 86 -3.15 8.69 -14.23
CA GLN A 86 -2.35 7.91 -15.17
C GLN A 86 -3.15 7.45 -16.41
N GLN A 87 -4.49 7.52 -16.36
CA GLN A 87 -5.39 7.19 -17.47
C GLN A 87 -6.02 8.43 -18.13
N GLY A 88 -5.61 9.64 -17.74
CA GLY A 88 -5.96 10.88 -18.44
C GLY A 88 -7.21 11.61 -17.95
N GLU A 89 -7.82 11.19 -16.83
CA GLU A 89 -8.93 11.95 -16.22
C GLU A 89 -8.61 12.34 -14.77
N PRO A 90 -8.58 13.64 -14.44
CA PRO A 90 -8.43 14.08 -13.05
C PRO A 90 -9.72 13.82 -12.28
N SER A 91 -9.62 13.18 -11.10
CA SER A 91 -10.75 13.09 -10.18
C SER A 91 -11.08 14.49 -9.67
N ALA A 92 -12.20 15.07 -10.12
CA ALA A 92 -12.64 16.40 -9.70
C ALA A 92 -13.18 16.44 -8.26
N SER A 93 -13.29 15.27 -7.61
CA SER A 93 -13.85 15.13 -6.26
C SER A 93 -12.78 15.30 -5.19
N ALA A 94 -13.09 16.13 -4.18
CA ALA A 94 -12.26 16.24 -2.98
C ALA A 94 -12.26 14.95 -2.13
N ALA A 95 -13.33 14.15 -2.22
CA ALA A 95 -13.50 12.90 -1.50
C ALA A 95 -13.17 11.69 -2.38
N LEU A 96 -12.55 10.66 -1.78
CA LEU A 96 -12.32 9.37 -2.44
C LEU A 96 -13.68 8.74 -2.79
N THR A 97 -13.88 8.36 -4.05
CA THR A 97 -15.07 7.63 -4.49
C THR A 97 -14.85 6.12 -4.44
N LEU A 98 -15.94 5.34 -4.57
CA LEU A 98 -15.85 3.88 -4.69
C LEU A 98 -14.99 3.46 -5.90
N ASN A 99 -15.14 4.15 -7.05
CA ASN A 99 -14.34 3.86 -8.24
C ASN A 99 -12.84 4.11 -8.00
N ASP A 100 -12.49 5.21 -7.33
CA ASP A 100 -11.09 5.49 -6.94
C ASP A 100 -10.55 4.40 -6.02
N PHE A 101 -11.34 4.01 -5.02
CA PHE A 101 -10.99 2.94 -4.10
C PHE A 101 -10.71 1.63 -4.83
N VAL A 102 -11.65 1.14 -5.66
CA VAL A 102 -11.50 -0.14 -6.39
C VAL A 102 -10.28 -0.10 -7.32
N ARG A 103 -10.01 1.04 -7.98
CA ARG A 103 -8.82 1.23 -8.83
C ARG A 103 -7.52 1.19 -8.03
N GLY A 104 -7.47 1.90 -6.92
CA GLY A 104 -6.31 1.87 -6.02
C GLY A 104 -6.03 0.46 -5.50
N ILE A 105 -7.07 -0.30 -5.13
CA ILE A 105 -6.91 -1.70 -4.71
C ILE A 105 -6.41 -2.56 -5.87
N ALA A 106 -6.94 -2.40 -7.08
CA ALA A 106 -6.46 -3.14 -8.25
C ALA A 106 -4.98 -2.87 -8.53
N GLN A 107 -4.54 -1.61 -8.41
CA GLN A 107 -3.13 -1.24 -8.58
C GLN A 107 -2.22 -1.91 -7.54
N CYS A 108 -2.70 -2.09 -6.31
CA CYS A 108 -1.92 -2.70 -5.23
C CYS A 108 -1.97 -4.24 -5.22
N THR A 109 -2.98 -4.87 -5.85
CA THR A 109 -3.25 -6.32 -5.68
C THR A 109 -3.32 -7.13 -6.97
N ARG A 110 -3.48 -6.48 -8.13
CA ARG A 110 -3.67 -7.15 -9.44
C ARG A 110 -2.70 -6.64 -10.52
N ALA A 111 -1.94 -5.59 -10.25
CA ALA A 111 -0.92 -5.11 -11.17
C ALA A 111 0.33 -6.02 -11.16
N SER A 112 1.29 -5.75 -12.06
CA SER A 112 2.58 -6.45 -12.04
C SER A 112 3.34 -6.19 -10.73
N SER A 113 4.24 -7.10 -10.34
CA SER A 113 5.07 -6.94 -9.13
C SER A 113 5.79 -5.59 -9.09
N GLN A 114 6.32 -5.14 -10.24
CA GLN A 114 6.94 -3.82 -10.37
C GLN A 114 5.95 -2.67 -10.18
N ALA A 115 4.72 -2.77 -10.71
CA ALA A 115 3.72 -1.72 -10.51
C ALA A 115 3.26 -1.64 -9.04
N ILE A 116 3.14 -2.79 -8.37
CA ILE A 116 2.83 -2.89 -6.93
C ILE A 116 3.96 -2.27 -6.10
N LEU A 117 5.23 -2.58 -6.42
CA LEU A 117 6.38 -1.97 -5.74
C LEU A 117 6.46 -0.46 -5.95
N ARG A 118 6.12 0.05 -7.14
CA ARG A 118 6.03 1.50 -7.39
C ARG A 118 4.93 2.15 -6.56
N ALA A 119 3.78 1.49 -6.43
CA ALA A 119 2.71 1.96 -5.58
C ALA A 119 3.16 2.02 -4.12
N LEU A 120 3.78 0.95 -3.60
CA LEU A 120 4.36 0.89 -2.26
C LEU A 120 5.38 2.01 -2.04
N PHE A 121 6.33 2.20 -2.96
CA PHE A 121 7.34 3.25 -2.88
C PHE A 121 6.71 4.65 -2.76
N ARG A 122 5.69 4.93 -3.59
CA ARG A 122 4.98 6.22 -3.59
C ARG A 122 4.22 6.50 -2.29
N LEU A 123 3.85 5.49 -1.51
CA LEU A 123 3.20 5.71 -0.21
C LEU A 123 4.12 6.42 0.79
N PHE A 124 5.44 6.24 0.64
CA PHE A 124 6.45 6.75 1.57
C PHE A 124 7.30 7.89 0.99
N ALA A 125 7.22 8.14 -0.31
CA ALA A 125 7.96 9.23 -0.93
C ALA A 125 7.26 10.58 -0.67
N SER A 126 7.96 11.50 -0.01
CA SER A 126 7.52 12.90 0.13
C SER A 126 7.68 13.72 -1.16
N ASP A 127 8.55 13.28 -2.07
CA ASP A 127 8.65 13.86 -3.41
C ASP A 127 7.37 13.56 -4.21
N LYS A 128 6.75 14.62 -4.75
CA LYS A 128 5.55 14.53 -5.59
C LYS A 128 5.75 13.66 -6.84
N ASN A 129 6.98 13.53 -7.33
CA ASN A 129 7.29 12.68 -8.47
C ASN A 129 7.53 11.22 -8.07
N GLY A 130 7.72 10.94 -6.77
CA GLY A 130 7.95 9.61 -6.23
C GLY A 130 9.18 8.94 -6.83
N VAL A 131 10.27 9.69 -7.01
CA VAL A 131 11.49 9.17 -7.67
C VAL A 131 12.51 8.67 -6.64
N TYR A 132 12.58 9.32 -5.48
CA TYR A 132 13.56 9.02 -4.44
C TYR A 132 12.89 8.88 -3.07
N LEU A 133 13.47 8.01 -2.23
CA LEU A 133 13.25 7.98 -0.79
C LEU A 133 14.52 8.44 -0.09
N SER A 134 14.38 9.34 0.87
CA SER A 134 15.38 9.60 1.90
C SER A 134 15.59 8.37 2.78
N GLU A 135 16.71 8.36 3.51
CA GLU A 135 17.03 7.31 4.45
C GLU A 135 15.90 7.03 5.46
N ASP A 136 15.29 8.06 6.05
CA ASP A 136 14.17 7.89 6.99
C ASP A 136 12.93 7.31 6.34
N GLU A 137 12.64 7.68 5.09
CA GLU A 137 11.51 7.13 4.33
C GLU A 137 11.75 5.65 3.95
N VAL A 138 12.99 5.27 3.62
CA VAL A 138 13.36 3.86 3.41
C VAL A 138 13.16 3.06 4.69
N HIS A 139 13.62 3.55 5.83
CA HIS A 139 13.39 2.90 7.12
C HIS A 139 11.89 2.76 7.41
N THR A 140 11.12 3.83 7.20
CA THR A 140 9.66 3.85 7.41
C THR A 140 8.96 2.81 6.52
N MET A 141 9.29 2.78 5.23
CA MET A 141 8.73 1.81 4.27
C MET A 141 9.03 0.37 4.67
N LEU A 142 10.29 0.07 5.01
CA LEU A 142 10.71 -1.28 5.39
C LEU A 142 10.10 -1.71 6.72
N TYR A 143 10.05 -0.82 7.72
CA TYR A 143 9.35 -1.08 8.98
C TYR A 143 7.88 -1.41 8.74
N ALA A 144 7.18 -0.58 7.94
CA ALA A 144 5.79 -0.81 7.59
C ALA A 144 5.59 -2.19 6.94
N CYS A 145 6.46 -2.56 6.00
CA CYS A 145 6.39 -3.88 5.36
C CYS A 145 6.59 -5.04 6.33
N LEU A 146 7.50 -4.92 7.30
CA LEU A 146 7.68 -5.95 8.32
C LEU A 146 6.46 -6.08 9.25
N VAL A 147 5.82 -4.96 9.62
CA VAL A 147 4.55 -4.98 10.36
C VAL A 147 3.43 -5.61 9.52
N MET A 148 3.37 -5.31 8.23
CA MET A 148 2.40 -5.90 7.30
C MET A 148 2.59 -7.41 7.13
N ALA A 149 3.84 -7.89 7.17
CA ALA A 149 4.17 -9.32 7.11
C ALA A 149 3.80 -10.05 8.41
N ASN A 150 4.02 -9.43 9.56
CA ASN A 150 3.81 -10.04 10.86
C ASN A 150 3.41 -8.99 11.90
N ASP A 151 2.09 -8.79 12.06
CA ASP A 151 1.50 -7.88 13.04
C ASP A 151 1.85 -8.28 14.49
N ARG A 152 1.91 -9.59 14.77
CA ARG A 152 2.32 -10.11 16.08
C ARG A 152 3.76 -9.75 16.45
N LEU A 153 4.67 -9.69 15.48
CA LEU A 153 6.06 -9.32 15.77
C LEU A 153 6.14 -7.85 16.20
N ALA A 154 5.33 -6.98 15.61
CA ALA A 154 5.23 -5.57 15.99
C ALA A 154 4.68 -5.39 17.42
N GLU A 155 3.77 -6.26 17.85
CA GLU A 155 3.20 -6.23 19.21
C GLU A 155 4.15 -6.82 20.26
N ASN A 156 4.81 -7.94 19.95
CA ASN A 156 5.58 -8.69 20.95
C ASN A 156 7.05 -8.24 21.04
N GLU A 157 7.68 -7.86 19.92
CA GLU A 157 9.13 -7.59 19.87
C GLU A 157 9.46 -6.32 19.05
N PRO A 158 8.87 -5.15 19.35
CA PRO A 158 9.02 -3.94 18.55
C PRO A 158 10.47 -3.46 18.42
N LYS A 159 11.31 -3.66 19.44
CA LYS A 159 12.75 -3.33 19.40
C LYS A 159 13.52 -4.18 18.39
N GLN A 160 13.16 -5.46 18.27
CA GLN A 160 13.79 -6.36 17.31
C GLN A 160 13.41 -5.94 15.88
N LEU A 161 12.13 -5.57 15.68
CA LEU A 161 11.63 -5.07 14.41
C LEU A 161 12.41 -3.82 13.95
N VAL A 162 12.60 -2.84 14.85
CA VAL A 162 13.41 -1.64 14.58
C VAL A 162 14.85 -1.99 14.17
N GLN A 163 15.48 -2.96 14.85
CA GLN A 163 16.83 -3.40 14.50
C GLN A 163 16.89 -4.09 13.13
N MET A 164 15.90 -4.92 12.81
CA MET A 164 15.78 -5.56 11.50
C MET A 164 15.60 -4.52 10.39
N THR A 165 14.73 -3.53 10.61
CA THR A 165 14.54 -2.41 9.68
C THR A 165 15.85 -1.69 9.39
N ARG A 166 16.64 -1.34 10.42
CA ARG A 166 17.94 -0.66 10.22
C ARG A 166 18.89 -1.51 9.38
N LYS A 167 19.01 -2.80 9.71
CA LYS A 167 19.88 -3.72 8.95
C LYS A 167 19.44 -3.87 7.49
N LEU A 168 18.13 -3.93 7.24
CA LEU A 168 17.59 -3.99 5.88
C LEU A 168 17.81 -2.69 5.12
N ALA A 169 17.60 -1.53 5.78
CA ALA A 169 17.84 -0.22 5.19
C ALA A 169 19.32 -0.04 4.85
N ASP A 170 20.23 -0.42 5.75
CA ASP A 170 21.68 -0.40 5.51
C ASP A 170 22.09 -1.26 4.31
N ALA A 171 21.40 -2.39 4.08
CA ALA A 171 21.64 -3.26 2.94
C ALA A 171 21.01 -2.74 1.63
N ALA A 172 19.97 -1.92 1.72
CA ALA A 172 19.28 -1.33 0.57
C ALA A 172 19.93 -0.03 0.10
N LEU A 173 20.36 0.81 1.04
CA LEU A 173 20.88 2.14 0.77
C LEU A 173 22.26 2.07 0.08
N PRO A 174 22.50 2.95 -0.91
CA PRO A 174 23.80 2.99 -1.56
C PRO A 174 24.92 3.34 -0.58
N VAL A 175 26.09 2.73 -0.76
CA VAL A 175 27.27 2.98 0.06
C VAL A 175 27.67 4.46 -0.09
N PRO A 176 27.86 5.20 1.02
CA PRO A 176 28.26 6.59 0.93
C PRO A 176 29.65 6.68 0.29
N LEU A 177 29.77 7.43 -0.80
CA LEU A 177 31.05 7.70 -1.43
C LEU A 177 31.94 8.51 -0.46
N PRO A 178 33.26 8.23 -0.40
CA PRO A 178 34.17 8.97 0.47
C PRO A 178 34.14 10.47 0.15
N VAL A 179 33.96 11.26 1.21
CA VAL A 179 33.69 12.70 1.15
C VAL A 179 34.96 13.46 0.74
N GLY A 180 35.10 13.74 -0.56
CA GLY A 180 36.15 14.62 -1.10
C GLY A 180 35.79 16.11 -1.07
N SER A 181 34.56 16.48 -0.73
CA SER A 181 34.10 17.88 -0.72
C SER A 181 32.85 18.02 0.15
N GLY A 182 33.05 18.51 1.38
CA GLY A 182 32.16 19.30 2.27
C GLY A 182 30.63 19.16 2.26
N THR A 183 30.05 18.17 1.59
CA THR A 183 28.61 17.97 1.45
C THR A 183 28.26 16.72 2.23
N THR A 184 27.42 16.90 3.26
CA THR A 184 26.76 15.80 3.95
C THR A 184 25.97 15.00 2.93
N THR A 185 26.43 13.79 2.58
CA THR A 185 25.75 12.93 1.62
C THR A 185 24.56 12.27 2.32
N THR A 186 23.39 12.91 2.23
CA THR A 186 22.12 12.27 2.59
C THR A 186 21.92 11.07 1.67
N ARG A 187 21.87 9.86 2.23
CA ARG A 187 21.65 8.65 1.42
C ARG A 187 20.22 8.68 0.88
N GLN A 188 20.07 8.49 -0.42
CA GLN A 188 18.78 8.40 -1.09
C GLN A 188 18.71 7.12 -1.89
N LEU A 189 17.51 6.56 -1.99
CA LEU A 189 17.22 5.33 -2.72
C LEU A 189 16.24 5.65 -3.85
N SER A 190 16.66 5.44 -5.10
CA SER A 190 15.78 5.63 -6.24
C SER A 190 14.83 4.45 -6.42
N ILE A 191 13.73 4.66 -7.13
CA ILE A 191 12.80 3.57 -7.48
C ILE A 191 13.49 2.43 -8.24
N ASP A 192 14.43 2.75 -9.14
CA ASP A 192 15.16 1.73 -9.91
C ASP A 192 16.12 0.93 -9.02
N ASP A 193 16.70 1.56 -8.01
CA ASP A 193 17.53 0.87 -7.02
C ASP A 193 16.67 -0.04 -6.13
N VAL A 194 15.47 0.40 -5.71
CA VAL A 194 14.51 -0.46 -5.00
C VAL A 194 14.13 -1.68 -5.86
N MET A 195 13.82 -1.49 -7.14
CA MET A 195 13.47 -2.60 -8.03
C MET A 195 14.62 -3.61 -8.15
N ARG A 196 15.85 -3.12 -8.34
CA ARG A 196 17.04 -3.96 -8.44
C ARG A 196 17.33 -4.69 -7.14
N TRP A 197 17.21 -4.01 -6.01
CA TRP A 197 17.48 -4.57 -4.68
C TRP A 197 16.43 -5.61 -4.30
N THR A 198 15.14 -5.29 -4.41
CA THR A 198 14.04 -6.21 -4.10
C THR A 198 14.05 -7.45 -4.98
N GLY A 199 14.36 -7.32 -6.28
CA GLY A 199 14.47 -8.46 -7.19
C GLY A 199 15.56 -9.47 -6.79
N ASN A 200 16.61 -9.02 -6.10
CA ASN A 200 17.75 -9.86 -5.72
C ASN A 200 17.72 -10.31 -4.25
N GLN A 201 17.19 -9.49 -3.35
CA GLN A 201 17.38 -9.67 -1.89
C GLN A 201 16.06 -9.84 -1.13
N VAL A 202 14.96 -9.27 -1.63
CA VAL A 202 13.66 -9.26 -0.91
C VAL A 202 12.50 -9.43 -1.91
N PRO A 203 12.44 -10.55 -2.65
CA PRO A 203 11.48 -10.72 -3.75
C PRO A 203 10.03 -10.73 -3.26
N LEU A 204 9.80 -10.97 -1.96
CA LEU A 204 8.48 -11.04 -1.34
C LEU A 204 7.95 -9.69 -0.82
N LEU A 205 8.69 -8.59 -1.01
CA LEU A 205 8.25 -7.29 -0.50
C LEU A 205 6.91 -6.85 -1.10
N TYR A 206 6.77 -7.03 -2.42
CA TYR A 206 5.53 -6.68 -3.14
C TYR A 206 4.37 -7.59 -2.76
N SER A 207 4.64 -8.89 -2.55
CA SER A 207 3.61 -9.86 -2.20
C SER A 207 3.14 -9.65 -0.77
N THR A 208 4.03 -9.25 0.15
CA THR A 208 3.68 -8.83 1.52
C THR A 208 2.70 -7.66 1.49
N PHE A 209 3.03 -6.59 0.78
CA PHE A 209 2.17 -5.41 0.66
C PHE A 209 0.82 -5.76 -0.01
N SER A 210 0.85 -6.47 -1.14
CA SER A 210 -0.36 -6.90 -1.85
C SER A 210 -1.26 -7.78 -0.98
N SER A 211 -0.67 -8.70 -0.23
CA SER A 211 -1.39 -9.60 0.69
C SER A 211 -2.03 -8.82 1.84
N TRP A 212 -1.32 -7.85 2.40
CA TRP A 212 -1.86 -6.99 3.46
C TRP A 212 -3.05 -6.15 2.96
N VAL A 213 -2.94 -5.54 1.78
CA VAL A 213 -4.06 -4.80 1.15
C VAL A 213 -5.23 -5.75 0.89
N THR A 214 -4.96 -6.95 0.37
CA THR A 214 -5.99 -7.96 0.08
C THR A 214 -6.69 -8.40 1.36
N LYS A 215 -5.96 -8.70 2.44
CA LYS A 215 -6.52 -9.09 3.74
C LYS A 215 -7.42 -8.00 4.31
N ARG A 216 -7.02 -6.72 4.21
CA ARG A 216 -7.84 -5.57 4.64
C ARG A 216 -9.13 -5.49 3.84
N CYS A 217 -9.06 -5.56 2.51
CA CYS A 217 -10.19 -5.26 1.64
C CYS A 217 -11.15 -6.43 1.40
N PHE A 218 -10.65 -7.66 1.43
CA PHE A 218 -11.43 -8.88 1.14
C PHE A 218 -11.67 -9.76 2.38
N GLY A 219 -10.98 -9.48 3.50
CA GLY A 219 -11.13 -10.25 4.74
C GLY A 219 -10.93 -11.75 4.51
N ARG A 220 -11.95 -12.56 4.84
CA ARG A 220 -11.92 -14.02 4.70
C ARG A 220 -11.98 -14.52 3.25
N LEU A 221 -12.35 -13.66 2.29
CA LEU A 221 -12.34 -13.99 0.86
C LEU A 221 -10.94 -13.87 0.25
N ALA A 222 -9.96 -13.31 0.98
CA ALA A 222 -8.56 -13.48 0.64
C ALA A 222 -8.24 -14.99 0.68
N ARG A 223 -8.27 -15.65 -0.49
CA ARG A 223 -7.85 -17.05 -0.67
C ARG A 223 -6.52 -17.29 0.05
N LEU A 224 -6.25 -18.52 0.50
CA LEU A 224 -4.97 -18.92 1.13
C LEU A 224 -3.72 -18.53 0.31
N SER A 225 -3.86 -18.36 -1.01
CA SER A 225 -2.83 -17.83 -1.93
C SER A 225 -2.53 -16.33 -1.80
N TYR A 226 -3.30 -15.60 -0.99
CA TYR A 226 -3.14 -14.18 -0.66
C TYR A 226 -2.72 -13.95 0.80
N ASN A 227 -2.46 -15.02 1.56
CA ASN A 227 -1.73 -14.85 2.79
C ASN A 227 -0.28 -14.52 2.41
N PRO A 228 0.35 -13.52 3.06
CA PRO A 228 1.79 -13.42 2.97
C PRO A 228 2.35 -14.78 3.44
N PRO A 229 3.41 -15.31 2.81
CA PRO A 229 4.06 -16.51 3.34
C PRO A 229 4.34 -16.25 4.82
N GLU A 230 3.78 -17.07 5.70
CA GLU A 230 4.08 -16.98 7.12
C GLU A 230 5.57 -17.30 7.26
N LEU A 231 6.36 -16.24 7.47
CA LEU A 231 7.79 -16.39 7.70
C LEU A 231 7.94 -17.17 8.99
N SER A 232 8.30 -18.44 8.87
CA SER A 232 8.61 -19.30 10.01
C SER A 232 9.82 -18.79 10.79
N HIS A 233 10.69 -18.04 10.11
CA HIS A 233 11.79 -17.28 10.68
C HIS A 233 11.95 -15.92 9.95
N PRO A 234 12.31 -14.82 10.63
CA PRO A 234 12.48 -13.50 10.00
C PRO A 234 13.53 -13.45 8.88
N SER A 235 14.50 -14.39 8.87
CA SER A 235 15.47 -14.54 7.78
C SER A 235 14.90 -15.17 6.52
N ASP A 236 13.70 -15.75 6.58
CA ASP A 236 13.02 -16.33 5.42
C ASP A 236 12.63 -15.24 4.41
N ILE A 237 12.60 -13.97 4.83
CA ILE A 237 12.44 -12.83 3.91
C ILE A 237 13.63 -12.68 2.95
N LEU A 238 14.79 -13.25 3.32
CA LEU A 238 16.05 -13.23 2.55
C LEU A 238 16.34 -14.57 1.84
N SER A 239 15.52 -15.59 2.08
CA SER A 239 15.80 -16.97 1.64
C SER A 239 14.85 -17.39 0.53
N LEU A 240 15.41 -17.77 -0.62
CA LEU A 240 14.75 -18.59 -1.64
C LEU A 240 14.93 -20.08 -1.30
#